data_AF-A0A928S2P5-F1
#
_entry.id   AF-A0A928S2P5-F1
#
_cell.length_a   1.000
_cell.length_b   1.000
_cell.length_c   1.000
_cell.angle_alpha   90.00
_cell.angle_beta   90.00
_cell.angle_gamma   90.00
#
_symmetry.space_group_name_H-M   'P 1'
#
loop_
_entity.id
_entity.type
_entity.pdbx_description
1 polymer ?
#
loop_
_entity_poly.entity_id
_entity_poly.type
_entity_poly.pdbx_seq_one_letter_code
_entity_poly.pdbx_strand_id
1 'polypeptide(L)'
;MKAGWIAGSVVVAVMLSGCERKPKSEGTNANAAPAPVGNSNVSDNPPAPPEPSPPKDGKPEESGHGGPVVELGEQDVNGLIIRASRDAGELTPGGEAAVDVWINGGIGSASAVRFWIGLADGEGSVKAKAGVEGEHWHIHVEIPDPMPEGAQLWVEIELEEVEPILVAFDLTDED
;
A
#
# COMPACT_ATOMS: atom_id res chain seq x y z
N MET A 1 9.29 42.45 -22.47
CA MET A 1 8.00 42.76 -21.82
C MET A 1 7.74 41.65 -20.81
N LYS A 2 7.34 41.96 -19.56
CA LYS A 2 7.15 40.94 -18.51
C LYS A 2 5.70 40.50 -18.49
N ALA A 3 5.43 39.22 -18.74
CA ALA A 3 4.13 38.60 -18.46
C ALA A 3 4.24 37.88 -17.10
N GLY A 4 3.55 38.39 -16.09
CA GLY A 4 3.41 37.70 -14.80
C GLY A 4 2.18 36.80 -14.83
N TRP A 5 2.32 35.57 -14.37
CA TRP A 5 1.19 34.67 -14.12
C TRP A 5 0.93 34.64 -12.62
N ILE A 6 -0.31 34.87 -12.22
CA ILE A 6 -0.76 34.78 -10.82
C ILE A 6 -1.54 33.48 -10.71
N ALA A 7 -0.91 32.45 -10.12
CA ALA A 7 -1.62 31.24 -9.73
C ALA A 7 -2.43 31.54 -8.46
N GLY A 8 -3.76 31.42 -8.55
CA GLY A 8 -4.66 31.60 -7.42
C GLY A 8 -4.88 30.27 -6.70
N SER A 9 -4.35 30.12 -5.49
CA SER A 9 -4.65 28.98 -4.62
C SER A 9 -6.10 29.06 -4.12
N VAL A 10 -6.89 28.02 -4.35
CA VAL A 10 -8.20 27.84 -3.73
C VAL A 10 -8.04 26.86 -2.57
N VAL A 11 -8.25 27.33 -1.34
CA VAL A 11 -8.28 26.48 -0.14
C VAL A 11 -9.74 26.18 0.19
N VAL A 12 -10.11 24.90 0.16
CA VAL A 12 -11.42 24.42 0.63
C VAL A 12 -11.23 23.78 2.00
N ALA A 13 -11.82 24.38 3.03
CA ALA A 13 -11.82 23.83 4.39
C ALA A 13 -13.11 23.04 4.65
N VAL A 14 -12.99 21.74 4.91
CA VAL A 14 -14.12 20.88 5.30
C VAL A 14 -14.12 20.69 6.82
N MET A 15 -15.20 21.09 7.47
CA MET A 15 -15.40 20.93 8.92
C MET A 15 -16.18 19.64 9.21
N LEU A 16 -15.51 18.60 9.72
CA LEU A 16 -16.16 17.37 10.18
C LEU A 16 -16.51 17.46 11.67
N SER A 17 -17.78 17.22 12.00
CA SER A 17 -18.28 17.17 13.37
C SER A 17 -18.56 15.74 13.82
N GLY A 18 -18.17 15.40 15.05
CA GLY A 18 -18.85 14.42 15.89
C GLY A 18 -18.42 12.96 15.76
N CYS A 19 -17.66 12.48 16.75
CA CYS A 19 -17.43 11.05 17.00
C CYS A 19 -18.36 10.54 18.12
N GLU A 20 -18.93 9.34 17.99
CA GLU A 20 -19.43 8.53 19.11
C GLU A 20 -19.11 7.04 18.90
N ARG A 21 -18.92 6.25 19.99
CA ARG A 21 -18.22 4.94 19.97
C ARG A 21 -18.94 3.81 20.73
N LYS A 22 -18.87 2.58 20.18
CA LYS A 22 -18.89 1.22 20.83
C LYS A 22 -20.23 0.74 21.47
N PRO A 23 -20.43 -0.57 21.85
CA PRO A 23 -19.47 -1.71 21.93
C PRO A 23 -19.90 -3.14 21.43
N LYS A 24 -18.89 -3.91 20.95
CA LYS A 24 -18.47 -5.30 21.30
C LYS A 24 -19.38 -6.58 21.24
N SER A 25 -18.78 -7.64 20.64
CA SER A 25 -18.63 -9.06 21.09
C SER A 25 -19.39 -10.23 20.42
N GLU A 26 -18.57 -11.26 20.13
CA GLU A 26 -18.78 -12.73 20.05
C GLU A 26 -19.75 -13.41 19.05
N GLY A 27 -19.19 -14.37 18.31
CA GLY A 27 -19.88 -15.40 17.54
C GLY A 27 -19.15 -16.75 17.64
N THR A 28 -19.65 -17.64 18.50
CA THR A 28 -19.22 -19.02 18.73
C THR A 28 -18.96 -19.84 17.46
N ASN A 29 -17.91 -20.67 17.48
CA ASN A 29 -17.90 -21.94 16.77
C ASN A 29 -17.75 -23.09 17.77
N ALA A 30 -18.71 -24.01 17.77
CA ALA A 30 -18.73 -25.17 18.63
C ALA A 30 -18.90 -26.43 17.79
N ASN A 31 -18.09 -27.46 18.06
CA ASN A 31 -18.44 -28.84 17.77
C ASN A 31 -17.73 -29.80 18.75
N ALA A 32 -18.54 -30.47 19.57
CA ALA A 32 -18.21 -31.78 20.14
C ALA A 32 -18.54 -32.87 19.08
N ALA A 33 -18.28 -34.17 19.20
CA ALA A 33 -17.93 -35.04 20.32
C ALA A 33 -17.18 -36.31 19.78
N PRO A 34 -16.84 -37.34 20.59
CA PRO A 34 -15.80 -38.34 20.23
C PRO A 34 -16.27 -39.70 19.61
N ALA A 35 -15.26 -40.54 19.32
CA ALA A 35 -15.13 -41.94 18.83
C ALA A 35 -16.13 -43.04 19.36
N PRO A 36 -16.10 -44.37 18.98
CA PRO A 36 -14.96 -45.21 18.50
C PRO A 36 -15.24 -46.46 17.59
N VAL A 37 -14.21 -47.34 17.45
CA VAL A 37 -14.13 -48.76 16.93
C VAL A 37 -14.55 -49.04 15.45
N GLY A 38 -14.02 -49.99 14.66
CA GLY A 38 -12.99 -51.06 14.76
C GLY A 38 -13.07 -51.95 13.47
N ASN A 39 -12.19 -52.88 13.07
CA ASN A 39 -10.91 -53.43 13.59
C ASN A 39 -10.07 -54.10 12.44
N SER A 40 -8.84 -54.51 12.76
CA SER A 40 -7.78 -55.32 12.08
C SER A 40 -8.06 -56.24 10.87
N ASN A 41 -7.13 -56.25 9.91
CA ASN A 41 -6.30 -57.45 9.64
C ASN A 41 -4.96 -57.15 8.93
N VAL A 42 -3.98 -58.06 9.10
CA VAL A 42 -2.53 -57.88 8.80
C VAL A 42 -2.14 -58.41 7.41
N SER A 43 -1.17 -57.75 6.76
CA SER A 43 -0.13 -58.43 5.96
C SER A 43 1.14 -57.59 5.79
N ASP A 44 2.26 -58.28 5.89
CA ASP A 44 3.66 -57.85 5.94
C ASP A 44 4.16 -56.97 4.77
N ASN A 45 4.60 -55.76 5.11
CA ASN A 45 5.98 -55.28 4.88
C ASN A 45 6.15 -53.91 5.56
N PRO A 46 7.29 -53.61 6.22
CA PRO A 46 7.62 -52.21 6.49
C PRO A 46 7.88 -51.53 5.13
N PRO A 47 7.16 -50.45 4.77
CA PRO A 47 7.64 -49.59 3.70
C PRO A 47 9.03 -49.09 4.08
N ALA A 48 9.93 -48.99 3.11
CA ALA A 48 11.23 -48.35 3.31
C ALA A 48 11.01 -46.95 3.93
N PRO A 49 11.95 -46.45 4.76
CA PRO A 49 11.87 -45.06 5.21
C PRO A 49 11.75 -44.16 3.96
N PRO A 50 10.89 -43.12 3.99
CA PRO A 50 10.79 -42.22 2.86
C PRO A 50 12.17 -41.69 2.53
N GLU A 51 12.62 -41.89 1.29
CA GLU A 51 13.87 -41.31 0.84
C GLU A 51 13.84 -39.81 1.14
N PRO A 52 14.93 -39.23 1.69
CA PRO A 52 14.98 -37.80 1.89
C PRO A 52 14.72 -37.16 0.53
N SER A 53 13.63 -36.39 0.44
CA SER A 53 13.34 -35.63 -0.77
C SER A 53 14.60 -34.85 -1.13
N PRO A 54 14.98 -34.77 -2.44
CA PRO A 54 16.09 -33.90 -2.82
C PRO A 54 15.82 -32.53 -2.22
N PRO A 55 16.84 -31.86 -1.64
CA PRO A 55 16.63 -30.54 -1.07
C PRO A 55 15.94 -29.71 -2.14
N LYS A 56 14.76 -29.17 -1.81
CA LYS A 56 14.23 -28.08 -2.60
C LYS A 56 15.27 -26.99 -2.45
N ASP A 57 16.05 -26.78 -3.51
CA ASP A 57 16.96 -25.65 -3.60
C ASP A 57 16.10 -24.42 -3.40
N GLY A 58 16.14 -23.92 -2.17
CA GLY A 58 15.62 -22.63 -1.81
C GLY A 58 16.48 -21.63 -2.55
N LYS A 59 16.08 -21.36 -3.80
CA LYS A 59 16.26 -20.02 -4.35
C LYS A 59 15.81 -19.08 -3.23
N PRO A 60 16.61 -18.07 -2.87
CA PRO A 60 16.09 -16.98 -2.08
C PRO A 60 14.76 -16.57 -2.71
N GLU A 61 13.71 -16.43 -1.91
CA GLU A 61 12.57 -15.62 -2.34
C GLU A 61 13.10 -14.20 -2.40
N GLU A 62 13.67 -13.86 -3.56
CA GLU A 62 14.02 -12.53 -3.97
C GLU A 62 12.71 -11.75 -4.10
N SER A 63 12.16 -11.37 -2.95
CA SER A 63 11.10 -10.35 -2.82
C SER A 63 11.70 -8.96 -3.10
N GLY A 64 12.62 -8.90 -4.05
CA GLY A 64 13.22 -7.68 -4.56
C GLY A 64 12.38 -7.26 -5.75
N HIS A 65 11.58 -6.21 -5.54
CA HIS A 65 10.96 -5.45 -6.61
C HIS A 65 12.07 -4.67 -7.34
N GLY A 66 12.86 -5.40 -8.14
CA GLY A 66 13.97 -4.92 -8.96
C GLY A 66 13.58 -4.75 -10.42
N GLY A 67 12.31 -4.43 -10.68
CA GLY A 67 11.78 -4.18 -12.02
C GLY A 67 12.28 -2.87 -12.62
N PRO A 68 11.93 -2.57 -13.88
CA PRO A 68 12.01 -1.20 -14.39
C PRO A 68 11.09 -0.30 -13.55
N VAL A 69 11.53 0.93 -13.29
CA VAL A 69 10.82 1.90 -12.44
C VAL A 69 10.36 3.08 -13.29
N VAL A 70 9.15 3.58 -13.02
CA VAL A 70 8.61 4.83 -13.56
C VAL A 70 8.70 5.92 -12.49
N GLU A 71 9.49 6.95 -12.75
CA GLU A 71 9.58 8.14 -11.90
C GLU A 71 8.31 9.00 -12.11
N LEU A 72 7.52 9.19 -11.06
CA LEU A 72 6.28 9.99 -11.11
C LEU A 72 6.55 11.49 -10.84
N GLY A 73 7.71 11.81 -10.26
CA GLY A 73 8.24 13.17 -10.17
C GLY A 73 8.74 13.56 -8.78
N GLU A 74 8.95 14.88 -8.60
CA GLU A 74 9.43 15.50 -7.37
C GLU A 74 8.61 16.76 -7.07
N GLN A 75 8.31 17.01 -5.78
CA GLN A 75 7.66 18.23 -5.31
C GLN A 75 8.36 18.79 -4.06
N ASP A 76 8.54 20.12 -4.02
CA ASP A 76 8.94 20.85 -2.81
C ASP A 76 7.69 21.46 -2.16
N VAL A 77 7.35 20.98 -0.96
CA VAL A 77 6.21 21.48 -0.18
C VAL A 77 6.66 21.74 1.26
N ASN A 78 6.57 22.99 1.71
CA ASN A 78 7.02 23.42 3.03
C ASN A 78 8.49 23.05 3.34
N GLY A 79 9.35 22.97 2.31
CA GLY A 79 10.75 22.58 2.42
C GLY A 79 10.98 21.07 2.55
N LEU A 80 9.93 20.24 2.46
CA LEU A 80 10.06 18.81 2.22
C LEU A 80 10.21 18.57 0.72
N ILE A 81 11.24 17.83 0.34
CA ILE A 81 11.41 17.30 -1.01
C ILE A 81 10.81 15.91 -1.03
N ILE A 82 9.71 15.75 -1.76
CA ILE A 82 8.93 14.51 -1.87
C ILE A 82 9.11 13.98 -3.28
N ARG A 83 9.74 12.81 -3.43
CA ARG A 83 9.90 12.10 -4.71
C ARG A 83 9.05 10.85 -4.71
N ALA A 84 8.40 10.54 -5.83
CA ALA A 84 7.59 9.33 -5.99
C ALA A 84 7.97 8.54 -7.24
N SER A 85 7.96 7.22 -7.12
CA SER A 85 8.07 6.29 -8.25
C SER A 85 7.13 5.10 -8.08
N ARG A 86 6.92 4.35 -9.17
CA ARG A 86 6.23 3.06 -9.18
C ARG A 86 6.99 2.01 -9.97
N ASP A 87 6.71 0.73 -9.71
CA ASP A 87 7.08 -0.35 -10.64
C ASP A 87 6.42 -0.11 -12.01
N ALA A 88 7.19 -0.34 -13.08
CA ALA A 88 6.69 -0.26 -14.44
C ALA A 88 5.75 -1.42 -14.77
N GLY A 89 4.61 -1.10 -15.37
CA GLY A 89 3.57 -2.05 -15.72
C GLY A 89 2.25 -1.34 -16.03
N GLU A 90 1.29 -2.09 -16.57
CA GLU A 90 -0.07 -1.58 -16.84
C GLU A 90 -0.87 -1.44 -15.54
N LEU A 91 -1.45 -0.27 -15.32
CA LEU A 91 -2.29 0.01 -14.16
C LEU A 91 -3.69 -0.62 -14.34
N THR A 92 -3.79 -1.91 -13.99
CA THR A 92 -5.01 -2.70 -14.14
C THR A 92 -6.02 -2.36 -13.03
N PRO A 93 -7.27 -1.94 -13.34
CA PRO A 93 -8.33 -1.75 -12.35
C PRO A 93 -8.55 -3.00 -11.49
N GLY A 94 -8.65 -2.83 -10.17
CA GLY A 94 -8.75 -3.92 -9.20
C GLY A 94 -7.43 -4.67 -8.95
N GLY A 95 -6.33 -4.22 -9.57
CA GLY A 95 -4.96 -4.69 -9.28
C GLY A 95 -4.26 -3.85 -8.22
N GLU A 96 -2.94 -3.98 -8.15
CA GLU A 96 -2.06 -3.21 -7.26
C GLU A 96 -0.92 -2.57 -8.06
N ALA A 97 -0.42 -1.43 -7.57
CA ALA A 97 0.84 -0.84 -8.01
C ALA A 97 1.82 -0.74 -6.84
N ALA A 98 3.03 -1.26 -6.98
CA ALA A 98 4.11 -1.03 -6.03
C ALA A 98 4.63 0.41 -6.19
N VAL A 99 4.72 1.15 -5.08
CA VAL A 99 5.03 2.58 -5.02
C VAL A 99 6.09 2.84 -3.96
N ASP A 100 7.07 3.65 -4.32
CA ASP A 100 8.12 4.14 -3.42
C ASP A 100 8.06 5.67 -3.29
N VAL A 101 8.21 6.17 -2.07
CA VAL A 101 8.34 7.62 -1.82
C VAL A 101 9.49 7.94 -0.87
N TRP A 102 10.35 8.86 -1.32
CA TRP A 102 11.39 9.48 -0.50
C TRP A 102 10.90 10.83 0.00
N ILE A 103 11.07 11.08 1.31
CA ILE A 103 10.70 12.34 1.96
C ILE A 103 11.97 12.89 2.62
N ASN A 104 12.47 14.02 2.13
CA ASN A 104 13.73 14.61 2.59
C ASN A 104 13.54 16.06 3.06
N GLY A 105 14.36 16.51 4.00
CA GLY A 105 14.35 17.90 4.48
C GLY A 105 13.17 18.24 5.40
N GLY A 106 12.62 19.44 5.26
CA GLY A 106 11.37 19.85 5.88
C GLY A 106 11.42 20.40 7.31
N ILE A 107 10.20 20.54 7.86
CA ILE A 107 9.88 21.16 9.16
C ILE A 107 9.62 20.15 10.28
N GLY A 108 9.75 18.85 10.01
CA GLY A 108 9.49 17.77 10.98
C GLY A 108 9.66 16.38 10.35
N SER A 109 9.59 15.34 11.18
CA SER A 109 9.68 13.94 10.76
C SER A 109 8.31 13.34 10.45
N ALA A 110 8.23 12.50 9.42
CA ALA A 110 7.03 11.73 9.08
C ALA A 110 6.79 10.59 10.09
N SER A 111 5.63 10.59 10.74
CA SER A 111 5.17 9.56 11.67
C SER A 111 4.32 8.48 10.99
N ALA A 112 3.68 8.84 9.88
CA ALA A 112 3.00 7.95 8.96
C ALA A 112 2.98 8.53 7.55
N VAL A 113 2.98 7.67 6.54
CA VAL A 113 2.64 8.05 5.17
C VAL A 113 1.53 7.11 4.67
N ARG A 114 0.49 7.68 4.07
CA ARG A 114 -0.65 6.95 3.52
C ARG A 114 -0.80 7.24 2.03
N PHE A 115 -1.22 6.21 1.31
CA PHE A 115 -1.30 6.18 -0.13
C PHE A 115 -2.68 5.72 -0.60
N TRP A 116 -3.13 6.26 -1.72
CA TRP A 116 -4.21 5.72 -2.53
C TRP A 116 -4.06 6.17 -3.98
N ILE A 117 -4.54 5.37 -4.92
CA ILE A 117 -4.75 5.79 -6.31
C ILE A 117 -6.22 6.19 -6.46
N GLY A 118 -6.50 7.37 -7.01
CA GLY A 118 -7.87 7.85 -7.24
C GLY A 118 -8.05 9.36 -7.06
N LEU A 119 -9.18 9.75 -6.46
CA LEU A 119 -9.56 11.15 -6.24
C LEU A 119 -8.95 11.73 -4.95
N ALA A 120 -8.93 13.06 -4.82
CA ALA A 120 -8.27 13.80 -3.73
C ALA A 120 -8.81 13.49 -2.32
N ASP A 121 -10.11 13.20 -2.20
CA ASP A 121 -10.74 12.77 -0.95
C ASP A 121 -10.51 11.27 -0.67
N GLY A 122 -10.21 10.49 -1.71
CA GLY A 122 -10.12 9.03 -1.71
C GLY A 122 -11.47 8.33 -1.81
N GLU A 123 -12.53 9.00 -2.28
CA GLU A 123 -13.80 8.33 -2.58
C GLU A 123 -13.57 7.22 -3.63
N GLY A 124 -14.13 6.04 -3.37
CA GLY A 124 -13.91 4.85 -4.20
C GLY A 124 -12.52 4.22 -4.13
N SER A 125 -11.60 4.74 -3.30
CA SER A 125 -10.21 4.28 -3.22
C SER A 125 -9.89 3.65 -1.85
N VAL A 126 -8.99 2.67 -1.81
CA VAL A 126 -8.45 2.14 -0.55
C VAL A 126 -7.24 2.96 -0.11
N LYS A 127 -7.36 3.62 1.05
CA LYS A 127 -6.23 4.31 1.70
C LYS A 127 -5.46 3.35 2.59
N ALA A 128 -4.17 3.14 2.29
CA ALA A 128 -3.31 2.23 3.03
C ALA A 128 -2.05 2.94 3.57
N LYS A 129 -1.55 2.52 4.74
CA LYS A 129 -0.31 3.06 5.34
C LYS A 129 0.89 2.26 4.84
N ALA A 130 1.93 2.96 4.38
CA ALA A 130 3.15 2.33 3.89
C ALA A 130 4.04 1.76 5.00
N GLY A 131 4.87 0.79 4.63
CA GLY A 131 6.05 0.39 5.38
C GLY A 131 7.20 1.36 5.16
N VAL A 132 8.24 1.27 5.99
CA VAL A 132 9.53 1.97 5.75
C VAL A 132 10.55 0.92 5.32
N GLU A 133 11.13 1.11 4.15
CA GLU A 133 12.16 0.24 3.59
C GLU A 133 13.43 1.05 3.33
N GLY A 134 14.41 0.89 4.22
CA GLY A 134 15.66 1.66 4.19
C GLY A 134 15.42 3.17 4.37
N GLU A 135 15.45 3.91 3.27
CA GLU A 135 15.36 5.38 3.21
C GLU A 135 14.06 5.88 2.52
N HIS A 136 13.14 4.99 2.15
CA HIS A 136 11.86 5.32 1.52
C HIS A 136 10.67 4.64 2.21
N TRP A 137 9.48 5.10 1.84
CA TRP A 137 8.21 4.49 2.19
C TRP A 137 7.74 3.63 1.03
N HIS A 138 7.51 2.34 1.27
CA HIS A 138 7.12 1.36 0.25
C HIS A 138 5.69 0.85 0.51
N ILE A 139 4.90 0.68 -0.55
CA ILE A 139 3.57 0.06 -0.48
C ILE A 139 3.11 -0.51 -1.82
N HIS A 140 2.37 -1.62 -1.76
CA HIS A 140 1.46 -2.03 -2.82
C HIS A 140 0.11 -1.32 -2.62
N VAL A 141 -0.22 -0.38 -3.49
CA VAL A 141 -1.46 0.40 -3.39
C VAL A 141 -2.52 -0.17 -4.36
N GLU A 142 -3.74 -0.35 -3.86
CA GLU A 142 -4.86 -0.87 -4.65
C GLU A 142 -5.30 0.14 -5.73
N ILE A 143 -5.54 -0.35 -6.94
CA ILE A 143 -6.02 0.42 -8.08
C ILE A 143 -7.56 0.29 -8.12
N PRO A 144 -8.35 1.38 -8.01
CA PRO A 144 -9.81 1.29 -7.98
C PRO A 144 -10.42 0.59 -9.20
N ASP A 145 -11.51 -0.16 -8.99
CA ASP A 145 -12.37 -0.70 -10.05
C ASP A 145 -13.82 -0.17 -9.90
N PRO A 146 -14.32 0.69 -10.81
CA PRO A 146 -13.61 1.27 -11.94
C PRO A 146 -12.62 2.36 -11.50
N MET A 147 -11.55 2.57 -12.29
CA MET A 147 -10.63 3.69 -12.09
C MET A 147 -11.34 5.01 -12.41
N PRO A 148 -11.36 6.00 -11.49
CA PRO A 148 -12.02 7.28 -11.73
C PRO A 148 -11.25 8.16 -12.73
N GLU A 149 -11.96 8.98 -13.50
CA GLU A 149 -11.36 9.97 -14.39
C GLU A 149 -10.54 10.99 -13.58
N GLY A 150 -9.29 11.24 -13.99
CA GLY A 150 -8.36 12.10 -13.25
C GLY A 150 -7.74 11.45 -12.00
N ALA A 151 -7.76 10.12 -11.90
CA ALA A 151 -7.03 9.38 -10.87
C ALA A 151 -5.54 9.76 -10.84
N GLN A 152 -5.03 10.04 -9.64
CA GLN A 152 -3.62 10.32 -9.34
C GLN A 152 -3.16 9.40 -8.20
N LEU A 153 -1.84 9.27 -8.04
CA LEU A 153 -1.27 8.75 -6.79
C LEU A 153 -1.30 9.88 -5.75
N TRP A 154 -2.03 9.68 -4.66
CA TRP A 154 -2.06 10.61 -3.54
C TRP A 154 -1.17 10.12 -2.40
N VAL A 155 -0.45 11.07 -1.80
CA VAL A 155 0.47 10.83 -0.69
C VAL A 155 0.13 11.78 0.45
N GLU A 156 -0.41 11.23 1.54
CA GLU A 156 -0.67 11.94 2.80
C GLU A 156 0.48 11.66 3.77
N ILE A 157 1.19 12.72 4.18
CA ILE A 157 2.33 12.67 5.09
C ILE A 157 1.87 13.22 6.45
N GLU A 158 1.71 12.34 7.43
CA GLU A 158 1.46 12.71 8.83
C GLU A 158 2.79 13.10 9.49
N LEU A 159 2.84 14.29 10.07
CA LEU A 159 4.00 14.85 10.77
C LEU A 159 3.67 14.97 12.26
N GLU A 160 4.67 14.85 13.14
CA GLU A 160 4.41 14.74 14.60
C GLU A 160 3.76 15.98 15.25
N GLU A 161 4.00 17.18 14.70
CA GLU A 161 3.60 18.46 15.34
C GLU A 161 2.85 19.44 14.43
N VAL A 162 2.52 19.05 13.19
CA VAL A 162 1.85 19.92 12.20
C VAL A 162 0.75 19.18 11.43
N GLU A 163 -0.12 19.93 10.76
CA GLU A 163 -1.17 19.39 9.89
C GLU A 163 -0.57 18.46 8.80
N PRO A 164 -1.23 17.33 8.45
CA PRO A 164 -0.75 16.46 7.39
C PRO A 164 -0.57 17.19 6.05
N ILE A 165 0.49 16.85 5.35
CA ILE A 165 0.77 17.38 4.01
C ILE A 165 0.23 16.38 2.98
N LEU A 166 -0.55 16.88 2.03
CA LEU A 166 -1.14 16.09 0.95
C LEU A 166 -0.55 16.55 -0.38
N VAL A 167 0.03 15.61 -1.13
CA VAL A 167 0.50 15.83 -2.51
C VAL A 167 -0.07 14.77 -3.45
N ALA A 168 -0.10 15.07 -4.74
CA ALA A 168 -0.57 14.17 -5.79
C ALA A 168 0.44 14.10 -6.94
N PHE A 169 0.61 12.92 -7.52
CA PHE A 169 1.43 12.69 -8.70
C PHE A 169 0.58 12.06 -9.80
N ASP A 170 0.75 12.52 -11.04
CA ASP A 170 0.22 11.84 -12.22
C ASP A 170 0.81 10.43 -12.30
N LEU A 171 -0.01 9.46 -12.71
CA LEU A 171 0.36 8.03 -12.69
C LEU A 171 1.29 7.61 -13.85
N THR A 172 1.48 8.52 -14.81
CA THR A 172 2.27 8.40 -16.04
C THR A 172 2.26 7.02 -16.67
N ASP A 173 1.26 6.79 -17.52
CA ASP A 173 1.44 5.92 -18.68
C ASP A 173 1.84 6.85 -19.84
N GLU A 174 3.09 6.74 -20.33
CA GLU A 174 3.52 7.49 -21.53
C GLU A 174 2.87 6.87 -22.78
N ASP A 175 2.07 7.68 -23.51
CA ASP A 175 1.44 7.37 -24.82
C ASP A 175 2.44 6.96 -25.93
#